data_AF-A0A315W3Q1-F1
#
_entry.id   AF-A0A315W3Q1-F1
#
_cell.length_a   1.000
_cell.length_b   1.000
_cell.length_c   1.000
_cell.angle_alpha   90.00
_cell.angle_beta   90.00
_cell.angle_gamma   90.00
#
_symmetry.space_group_name_H-M   'P 1'
#
loop_
_entity.id
_entity.type
_entity.pdbx_description
1 polymer ?
#
loop_
_entity_poly.entity_id
_entity_poly.type
_entity_poly.pdbx_seq_one_letter_code
_entity_poly.pdbx_strand_id
1 'polypeptide(L)'
;MEVQRRVEGVEDKCGNWGGGVGQRRGRSREETAGSQRDEEEEENWRSAKDREEETLEELWAYNSALLETQKQLRSYISNFTFNLGFSGKFYHTGTVEEDEGDDLLLKYVNEFWWFPHMWSHMQPHLFHNESSLLEQMVLNKEFALEHNIPVDMGYAVAPHHSGVYPVHLQLYEAWRRVWNIRVTSTEEYPHLKPARYRRGFIHNNIMVLPRQTCGLFTHTIYYKEYPGGPKELDRSIHGGELFLTVLLNPISIFMTHLSNYGNDRLGLYTFVHLASFLRSWTNLKLHTLPPLQLAHKYFQLFPEQRNPLWQNPCDDKRHKDIWSKEKTCDRLPKFMVVGPQKTGTTALYLFLLMHPSISSNFPSPKTYEEVQFFNTNSYHKGIDWYMDFFPVPSNVSTDFMFEKSANYFPSEETPRRAAALLPKAKIITLLINPSDRAYSWYQHQRAHEDHAALQFTFYEVISARKGAPAELRSLQSRCLLPGLYATHLERWLMYYPSNQVMIIDGHQLRNDPAAVMDEVQKFLGVTPHFNYSQTLTFDPQKGFWCQLLEGGKTKCLGKSKGRKYPPMDPEARAYLSRYYREHNVELSKLLHRLGQPLPSWLREELQKVSSMFISPVSMHF
;
A
#
# COMPACT_ATOMS: atom_id res chain seq x y z
N MET A 1 -7.83 24.61 2.44
CA MET A 1 -9.14 25.16 2.04
C MET A 1 -9.43 24.66 0.64
N GLU A 2 -10.60 24.13 0.39
CA GLU A 2 -11.06 23.75 -0.96
C GLU A 2 -12.16 24.73 -1.37
N VAL A 3 -11.95 25.50 -2.44
CA VAL A 3 -12.97 26.37 -3.04
C VAL A 3 -13.83 25.49 -3.96
N GLN A 4 -14.89 24.90 -3.41
CA GLN A 4 -15.90 24.17 -4.17
C GLN A 4 -17.24 24.87 -3.99
N ARG A 5 -17.87 25.25 -5.11
CA ARG A 5 -19.29 25.60 -5.20
C ARG A 5 -20.09 24.35 -5.58
N ARG A 6 -21.30 24.23 -5.04
CA ARG A 6 -22.18 23.08 -5.28
C ARG A 6 -22.72 23.13 -6.71
N VAL A 7 -22.72 21.99 -7.40
CA VAL A 7 -23.71 21.70 -8.45
C VAL A 7 -24.79 20.86 -7.78
N GLU A 8 -26.04 21.33 -7.78
CA GLU A 8 -27.16 20.54 -7.25
C GLU A 8 -27.23 19.17 -7.97
N GLY A 9 -27.19 18.07 -7.21
CA GLY A 9 -27.40 16.71 -7.75
C GLY A 9 -26.34 15.66 -7.46
N VAL A 10 -25.22 15.99 -6.81
CA VAL A 10 -24.21 14.98 -6.38
C VAL A 10 -24.17 14.89 -4.86
N GLU A 11 -24.62 13.78 -4.29
CA GLU A 11 -24.48 13.49 -2.86
C GLU A 11 -22.99 13.38 -2.49
N ASP A 12 -22.52 14.29 -1.63
CA ASP A 12 -21.25 14.16 -0.93
C ASP A 12 -21.31 13.00 0.07
N LYS A 13 -20.92 11.80 -0.36
CA LYS A 13 -20.73 10.64 0.54
C LYS A 13 -19.44 10.70 1.36
N CYS A 14 -18.85 11.88 1.58
CA CYS A 14 -17.66 12.02 2.42
C CYS A 14 -17.95 12.22 3.92
N GLY A 15 -19.22 12.37 4.33
CA GLY A 15 -19.57 12.63 5.74
C GLY A 15 -20.51 11.65 6.43
N ASN A 16 -21.17 10.74 5.71
CA ASN A 16 -22.39 10.12 6.24
C ASN A 16 -22.21 8.72 6.83
N TRP A 17 -21.45 8.59 7.93
CA TRP A 17 -21.52 7.41 8.82
C TRP A 17 -21.25 7.82 10.26
N GLY A 18 -22.30 8.29 10.93
CA GLY A 18 -22.36 8.37 12.39
C GLY A 18 -22.16 6.98 13.00
N GLY A 19 -21.22 6.86 13.92
CA GLY A 19 -20.97 5.63 14.65
C GLY A 19 -22.20 5.25 15.47
N GLY A 20 -22.63 3.99 15.34
CA GLY A 20 -23.59 3.39 16.24
C GLY A 20 -23.00 3.30 17.64
N VAL A 21 -23.44 4.18 18.55
CA VAL A 21 -23.21 4.04 19.99
C VAL A 21 -24.50 3.50 20.60
N GLY A 22 -24.42 2.29 21.14
CA GLY A 22 -25.54 1.63 21.81
C GLY A 22 -26.04 2.44 23.00
N GLN A 23 -27.33 2.80 22.98
CA GLN A 23 -28.05 3.31 24.13
C GLN A 23 -28.15 2.25 25.23
N ARG A 24 -27.54 2.49 26.39
CA ARG A 24 -28.04 1.97 27.67
C ARG A 24 -28.61 3.15 28.47
N ARG A 25 -29.93 3.09 28.71
CA ARG A 25 -30.66 3.98 29.60
C ARG A 25 -30.18 3.79 31.05
N GLY A 26 -29.90 4.88 31.73
CA GLY A 26 -29.80 4.98 33.18
C GLY A 26 -30.17 6.39 33.61
N ARG A 27 -31.28 6.54 34.35
CA ARG A 27 -31.73 7.79 34.97
C ARG A 27 -30.90 8.08 36.22
N SER A 28 -30.56 9.34 36.47
CA SER A 28 -30.69 9.99 37.80
C SER A 28 -30.54 11.51 37.69
N ARG A 29 -31.31 12.21 38.53
CA ARG A 29 -31.37 13.67 38.76
C ARG A 29 -30.30 14.09 39.78
N GLU A 30 -29.90 15.38 39.74
CA GLU A 30 -29.61 16.35 40.84
C GLU A 30 -28.71 17.47 40.27
N GLU A 31 -29.22 18.71 40.08
CA GLU A 31 -29.15 19.87 41.00
C GLU A 31 -27.73 20.48 41.17
N THR A 32 -27.41 21.51 40.38
CA THR A 32 -27.25 22.96 40.73
C THR A 32 -26.03 23.34 41.59
N ALA A 33 -25.11 24.14 41.03
CA ALA A 33 -24.84 25.54 41.42
C ALA A 33 -23.47 26.06 40.90
N GLY A 34 -23.48 27.24 40.27
CA GLY A 34 -22.48 28.29 40.50
C GLY A 34 -21.28 28.38 39.55
N SER A 35 -21.29 29.37 38.65
CA SER A 35 -20.34 30.50 38.73
C SER A 35 -20.61 31.48 37.58
N GLN A 36 -21.25 32.59 37.96
CA GLN A 36 -21.37 33.82 37.17
C GLN A 36 -19.98 34.36 36.83
N ARG A 37 -19.50 34.11 35.61
CA ARG A 37 -18.40 34.88 35.00
C ARG A 37 -18.36 34.84 33.47
N ASP A 38 -19.38 34.26 32.83
CA ASP A 38 -19.45 34.07 31.37
C ASP A 38 -20.56 34.91 30.70
N GLU A 39 -21.29 35.75 31.45
CA GLU A 39 -22.43 36.53 30.93
C GLU A 39 -22.01 37.85 30.26
N GLU A 40 -20.80 38.36 30.52
CA GLU A 40 -20.33 39.64 29.95
C GLU A 40 -19.72 39.51 28.54
N GLU A 41 -19.32 38.31 28.11
CA GLU A 41 -18.86 38.06 26.72
C GLU A 41 -19.99 37.64 25.77
N GLU A 42 -21.13 37.15 26.31
CA GLU A 42 -22.32 36.81 25.52
C GLU A 42 -23.13 38.04 25.06
N GLU A 43 -22.98 39.18 25.74
CA GLU A 43 -23.82 40.36 25.51
C GLU A 43 -23.39 41.19 24.28
N ASN A 44 -22.14 41.09 23.85
CA ASN A 44 -21.65 41.78 22.64
C ASN A 44 -22.15 41.17 21.32
N TRP A 45 -22.82 40.01 21.36
CA TRP A 45 -23.38 39.35 20.17
C TRP A 45 -24.92 39.30 20.15
N ARG A 46 -25.60 39.92 21.14
CA ARG A 46 -27.07 39.93 21.23
C ARG A 46 -27.77 41.08 20.49
N SER A 47 -27.05 42.02 19.87
CA SER A 47 -27.71 43.11 19.12
C SER A 47 -27.94 42.83 17.63
N ALA A 48 -27.57 41.67 17.11
CA ALA A 48 -27.70 41.32 15.69
C ALA A 48 -29.01 40.58 15.37
N LYS A 49 -30.15 41.03 15.94
CA LYS A 49 -31.43 40.31 15.77
C LYS A 49 -32.61 41.10 15.20
N ASP A 50 -32.48 42.38 14.92
CA ASP A 50 -33.53 43.12 14.22
C ASP A 50 -32.89 44.22 13.37
N ARG A 51 -32.74 43.97 12.06
CA ARG A 51 -32.69 44.99 11.00
C ARG A 51 -32.66 44.35 9.61
N GLU A 52 -33.78 44.47 8.90
CA GLU A 52 -33.85 44.44 7.44
C GLU A 52 -33.21 45.74 6.92
N GLU A 53 -31.95 45.68 6.49
CA GLU A 53 -31.29 46.59 5.53
C GLU A 53 -29.82 46.11 5.43
N GLU A 54 -29.52 45.22 4.48
CA GLU A 54 -28.14 44.84 4.17
C GLU A 54 -27.40 46.07 3.67
N THR A 55 -26.44 46.55 4.46
CA THR A 55 -25.56 47.65 4.08
C THR A 55 -24.24 47.09 3.52
N LEU A 56 -23.64 47.80 2.57
CA LEU A 56 -22.33 47.48 1.96
C LEU A 56 -21.19 47.25 2.99
N GLU A 57 -21.35 47.70 4.24
CA GLU A 57 -20.41 47.44 5.34
C GLU A 57 -20.47 45.98 5.85
N GLU A 58 -21.63 45.32 5.81
CA GLU A 58 -21.79 43.91 6.21
C GLU A 58 -21.24 42.93 5.14
N LEU A 59 -21.32 43.31 3.86
CA LEU A 59 -20.65 42.61 2.75
C LEU A 59 -19.11 42.73 2.86
N TRP A 60 -18.60 43.87 3.34
CA TRP A 60 -17.18 44.06 3.64
C TRP A 60 -16.72 43.19 4.83
N ALA A 61 -17.58 42.99 5.83
CA ALA A 61 -17.34 42.09 6.96
C ALA A 61 -17.38 40.59 6.57
N TYR A 62 -18.09 40.22 5.50
CA TYR A 62 -18.16 38.85 4.99
C TYR A 62 -16.84 38.38 4.39
N ASN A 63 -16.19 39.21 3.57
CA ASN A 63 -15.01 38.80 2.81
C ASN A 63 -13.66 39.14 3.49
N SER A 64 -13.65 40.02 4.50
CA SER A 64 -12.44 40.35 5.30
C SER A 64 -12.12 39.32 6.39
N ALA A 65 -13.10 38.49 6.76
CA ALA A 65 -13.02 37.56 7.88
C ALA A 65 -11.86 36.55 7.77
N LEU A 66 -11.54 36.08 6.56
CA LEU A 66 -10.45 35.14 6.34
C LEU A 66 -9.07 35.79 6.58
N LEU A 67 -8.88 37.03 6.14
CA LEU A 67 -7.65 37.80 6.35
C LEU A 67 -7.48 38.19 7.82
N GLU A 68 -8.55 38.62 8.47
CA GLU A 68 -8.54 38.93 9.91
C GLU A 68 -8.24 37.70 10.75
N THR A 69 -8.90 36.58 10.45
CA THR A 69 -8.63 35.31 11.13
C THR A 69 -7.22 34.82 10.88
N GLN A 70 -6.68 34.99 9.66
CA GLN A 70 -5.27 34.68 9.37
C GLN A 70 -4.33 35.51 10.24
N LYS A 71 -4.59 36.82 10.39
CA LYS A 71 -3.81 37.70 11.28
C LYS A 71 -3.93 37.26 12.75
N GLN A 72 -5.13 36.90 13.19
CA GLN A 72 -5.36 36.40 14.54
C GLN A 72 -4.62 35.07 14.79
N LEU A 73 -4.72 34.11 13.87
CA LEU A 73 -4.01 32.82 13.95
C LEU A 73 -2.49 32.99 13.93
N ARG A 74 -1.94 34.00 13.25
CA ARG A 74 -0.51 34.34 13.31
C ARG A 74 -0.02 34.69 14.73
N SER A 75 -0.92 35.14 15.62
CA SER A 75 -0.58 35.37 17.04
C SER A 75 -0.43 34.08 17.86
N TYR A 76 -0.98 32.96 17.36
CA TYR A 76 -0.91 31.64 18.00
C TYR A 76 0.06 30.69 17.27
N ILE A 77 0.16 30.81 15.96
CA ILE A 77 0.88 29.91 15.05
C ILE A 77 1.82 30.74 14.17
N SER A 78 3.13 30.56 14.33
CA SER A 78 4.11 31.36 13.59
C SER A 78 3.98 31.15 12.07
N ASN A 79 3.94 32.26 11.33
CA ASN A 79 3.84 32.29 9.86
C ASN A 79 2.58 31.60 9.30
N PHE A 80 1.48 31.58 10.06
CA PHE A 80 0.24 31.00 9.58
C PHE A 80 -0.25 31.67 8.29
N THR A 81 -0.53 30.85 7.28
CA THR A 81 -1.08 31.26 5.99
C THR A 81 -2.05 30.19 5.53
N PHE A 82 -3.26 30.60 5.12
CA PHE A 82 -4.24 29.70 4.52
C PHE A 82 -3.75 29.23 3.15
N ASN A 83 -4.05 27.97 2.84
CA ASN A 83 -3.77 27.35 1.55
C ASN A 83 -5.09 27.02 0.84
N LEU A 84 -5.33 27.70 -0.29
CA LEU A 84 -6.60 27.76 -1.02
C LEU A 84 -6.54 26.91 -2.29
N GLY A 85 -7.44 25.92 -2.36
CA GLY A 85 -7.64 25.09 -3.54
C GLY A 85 -8.65 25.73 -4.47
N PHE A 86 -8.38 25.78 -5.77
CA PHE A 86 -9.29 26.44 -6.74
C PHE A 86 -9.65 25.55 -7.93
N SER A 87 -10.86 25.75 -8.42
CA SER A 87 -11.45 25.15 -9.62
C SER A 87 -12.07 26.25 -10.48
N GLY A 88 -11.34 26.70 -11.51
CA GLY A 88 -11.69 27.90 -12.26
C GLY A 88 -13.03 27.85 -13.01
N LYS A 89 -13.58 26.65 -13.28
CA LYS A 89 -14.87 26.50 -13.97
C LYS A 89 -16.03 27.19 -13.24
N PHE A 90 -15.94 27.30 -11.93
CA PHE A 90 -17.01 27.79 -11.07
C PHE A 90 -16.85 29.26 -10.67
N TYR A 91 -15.81 29.94 -11.16
CA TYR A 91 -15.66 31.36 -10.95
C TYR A 91 -16.84 32.12 -11.57
N HIS A 92 -17.46 33.02 -10.81
CA HIS A 92 -18.65 33.78 -11.20
C HIS A 92 -19.86 32.93 -11.62
N THR A 93 -20.16 31.90 -10.83
CA THR A 93 -21.31 31.01 -11.05
C THR A 93 -22.32 30.99 -9.90
N GLY A 94 -22.25 31.96 -8.99
CA GLY A 94 -22.95 31.98 -7.70
C GLY A 94 -23.95 33.13 -7.58
N THR A 95 -24.25 33.54 -6.35
CA THR A 95 -24.98 34.80 -6.10
C THR A 95 -24.07 36.00 -6.32
N VAL A 96 -24.65 37.20 -6.37
CA VAL A 96 -23.89 38.45 -6.52
C VAL A 96 -22.88 38.59 -5.39
N GLU A 97 -23.29 38.27 -4.16
CA GLU A 97 -22.44 38.36 -2.97
C GLU A 97 -21.31 37.33 -2.99
N GLU A 98 -21.57 36.12 -3.49
CA GLU A 98 -20.54 35.09 -3.68
C GLU A 98 -19.52 35.49 -4.75
N ASP A 99 -19.98 36.07 -5.86
CA ASP A 99 -19.12 36.52 -6.97
C ASP A 99 -18.25 37.71 -6.57
N GLU A 100 -18.80 38.65 -5.79
CA GLU A 100 -18.01 39.72 -5.16
C GLU A 100 -16.97 39.14 -4.18
N GLY A 101 -17.30 38.05 -3.49
CA GLY A 101 -16.36 37.33 -2.63
C GLY A 101 -15.21 36.67 -3.39
N ASP A 102 -15.50 36.03 -4.52
CA ASP A 102 -14.48 35.49 -5.42
C ASP A 102 -13.53 36.60 -5.91
N ASP A 103 -14.07 37.74 -6.35
CA ASP A 103 -13.28 38.90 -6.79
C ASP A 103 -12.39 39.43 -5.68
N LEU A 104 -12.89 39.48 -4.45
CA LEU A 104 -12.09 39.93 -3.31
C LEU A 104 -10.97 38.96 -2.98
N LEU A 105 -11.21 37.64 -3.05
CA LEU A 105 -10.14 36.64 -2.86
C LEU A 105 -9.01 36.82 -3.88
N LEU A 106 -9.35 37.09 -5.14
CA LEU A 106 -8.36 37.34 -6.20
C LEU A 106 -7.64 38.68 -6.02
N LYS A 107 -8.30 39.71 -5.49
CA LYS A 107 -7.64 40.98 -5.12
C LYS A 107 -6.53 40.78 -4.07
N TYR A 108 -6.68 39.79 -3.18
CA TYR A 108 -5.70 39.44 -2.14
C TYR A 108 -4.93 38.15 -2.45
N VAL A 109 -4.74 37.81 -3.73
CA VAL A 109 -4.07 36.58 -4.16
C VAL A 109 -2.71 36.33 -3.48
N ASN A 110 -1.94 37.38 -3.24
CA ASN A 110 -0.61 37.29 -2.63
C ASN A 110 -0.61 37.06 -1.11
N GLU A 111 -1.77 37.17 -0.44
CA GLU A 111 -1.90 36.95 1.00
C GLU A 111 -2.11 35.46 1.36
N PHE A 112 -2.33 34.61 0.35
CA PHE A 112 -2.65 33.21 0.50
C PHE A 112 -1.68 32.30 -0.28
N TRP A 113 -1.61 31.05 0.13
CA TRP A 113 -1.06 29.99 -0.71
C TRP A 113 -2.16 29.39 -1.56
N TRP A 114 -1.80 28.90 -2.74
CA TRP A 114 -2.76 28.37 -3.70
C TRP A 114 -2.34 26.97 -4.18
N PHE A 115 -3.35 26.15 -4.50
CA PHE A 115 -3.15 24.87 -5.15
C PHE A 115 -4.26 24.56 -6.15
N PRO A 116 -3.96 23.88 -7.28
CA PRO A 116 -4.99 23.49 -8.22
C PRO A 116 -5.84 22.36 -7.66
N HIS A 117 -7.15 22.43 -7.92
CA HIS A 117 -8.13 21.43 -7.50
C HIS A 117 -8.99 20.91 -8.67
N MET A 118 -8.38 20.80 -9.87
CA MET A 118 -9.01 20.47 -11.16
C MET A 118 -9.99 21.54 -11.65
N TRP A 119 -10.10 21.73 -12.97
CA TRP A 119 -10.99 22.73 -13.58
C TRP A 119 -12.43 22.61 -13.13
N SER A 120 -13.02 21.42 -13.29
CA SER A 120 -14.43 21.13 -13.04
C SER A 120 -14.69 20.37 -11.74
N HIS A 121 -13.70 20.29 -10.84
CA HIS A 121 -13.77 19.48 -9.62
C HIS A 121 -14.08 17.98 -9.87
N MET A 122 -13.84 17.50 -11.09
CA MET A 122 -14.06 16.09 -11.43
C MET A 122 -13.00 15.19 -10.80
N GLN A 123 -13.46 14.06 -10.26
CA GLN A 123 -12.62 13.07 -9.59
C GLN A 123 -11.72 12.35 -10.61
N PRO A 124 -10.39 12.25 -10.39
CA PRO A 124 -9.48 11.67 -11.37
C PRO A 124 -9.82 10.25 -11.83
N HIS A 125 -10.34 9.40 -10.94
CA HIS A 125 -10.68 8.01 -11.29
C HIS A 125 -11.86 7.88 -12.28
N LEU A 126 -12.62 8.95 -12.53
CA LEU A 126 -13.72 8.98 -13.50
C LEU A 126 -13.24 9.26 -14.93
N PHE A 127 -11.97 9.63 -15.10
CA PHE A 127 -11.39 9.82 -16.42
C PHE A 127 -10.90 8.48 -16.96
N HIS A 128 -11.29 8.19 -18.20
CA HIS A 128 -10.89 6.99 -18.93
C HIS A 128 -9.61 7.21 -19.76
N ASN A 129 -9.28 8.47 -20.05
CA ASN A 129 -8.16 8.84 -20.89
C ASN A 129 -7.31 9.93 -20.22
N GLU A 130 -6.00 9.76 -20.25
CA GLU A 130 -5.03 10.73 -19.75
C GLU A 130 -5.19 12.09 -20.44
N SER A 131 -5.49 12.13 -21.74
CA SER A 131 -5.64 13.39 -22.50
C SER A 131 -6.74 14.28 -21.92
N SER A 132 -7.89 13.72 -21.53
CA SER A 132 -9.00 14.48 -20.95
C SER A 132 -8.64 15.00 -19.56
N LEU A 133 -7.89 14.22 -18.77
CA LEU A 133 -7.40 14.67 -17.47
C LEU A 133 -6.40 15.83 -17.63
N LEU A 134 -5.50 15.73 -18.61
CA LEU A 134 -4.54 16.79 -18.95
C LEU A 134 -5.26 18.08 -19.38
N GLU A 135 -6.26 17.99 -20.26
CA GLU A 135 -7.04 19.14 -20.72
C GLU A 135 -7.71 19.89 -19.55
N GLN A 136 -8.34 19.16 -18.63
CA GLN A 136 -8.93 19.76 -17.42
C GLN A 136 -7.87 20.43 -16.52
N MET A 137 -6.64 19.92 -16.48
CA MET A 137 -5.57 20.56 -15.72
C MET A 137 -5.02 21.81 -16.43
N VAL A 138 -4.96 21.80 -17.77
CA VAL A 138 -4.50 22.94 -18.58
C VAL A 138 -5.48 24.11 -18.45
N LEU A 139 -6.78 23.87 -18.61
CA LEU A 139 -7.81 24.91 -18.43
C LEU A 139 -7.70 25.58 -17.04
N ASN A 140 -7.53 24.77 -15.99
CA ASN A 140 -7.37 25.31 -14.63
C ASN A 140 -6.07 26.10 -14.46
N LYS A 141 -5.02 25.78 -15.22
CA LYS A 141 -3.75 26.50 -15.19
C LYS A 141 -3.83 27.81 -15.96
N GLU A 142 -4.51 27.83 -17.09
CA GLU A 142 -4.78 29.05 -17.86
C GLU A 142 -5.56 30.05 -17.02
N PHE A 143 -6.64 29.61 -16.37
CA PHE A 143 -7.39 30.43 -15.41
C PHE A 143 -6.50 31.02 -14.31
N ALA A 144 -5.60 30.21 -13.74
CA ALA A 144 -4.67 30.68 -12.71
C ALA A 144 -3.74 31.78 -13.24
N LEU A 145 -3.22 31.64 -14.45
CA LEU A 145 -2.35 32.63 -15.08
C LEU A 145 -3.11 33.92 -15.40
N GLU A 146 -4.34 33.82 -15.91
CA GLU A 146 -5.20 34.97 -16.21
C GLU A 146 -5.51 35.81 -14.96
N HIS A 147 -5.67 35.16 -13.81
CA HIS A 147 -6.01 35.81 -12.54
C HIS A 147 -4.80 36.00 -11.60
N ASN A 148 -3.58 35.87 -12.11
CA ASN A 148 -2.33 36.04 -11.35
C ASN A 148 -2.20 35.14 -10.11
N ILE A 149 -2.84 33.97 -10.11
CA ILE A 149 -2.69 32.95 -9.06
C ILE A 149 -1.34 32.25 -9.22
N PRO A 150 -0.50 32.14 -8.17
CA PRO A 150 0.78 31.45 -8.23
C PRO A 150 0.65 29.98 -8.65
N VAL A 151 1.45 29.56 -9.64
CA VAL A 151 1.40 28.21 -10.23
C VAL A 151 2.63 27.34 -9.89
N ASP A 152 3.57 27.84 -9.09
CA ASP A 152 4.89 27.24 -8.84
C ASP A 152 5.02 26.61 -7.43
N MET A 153 3.96 26.62 -6.63
CA MET A 153 3.91 26.05 -5.28
C MET A 153 4.23 24.55 -5.23
N GLY A 154 4.03 23.82 -6.34
CA GLY A 154 4.34 22.40 -6.46
C GLY A 154 3.50 21.49 -5.56
N TYR A 155 2.35 21.96 -5.09
CA TYR A 155 1.39 21.25 -4.27
C TYR A 155 0.03 21.20 -4.94
N ALA A 156 -0.65 20.06 -4.90
CA ALA A 156 -2.01 19.89 -5.40
C ALA A 156 -2.81 18.95 -4.50
N VAL A 157 -4.13 19.06 -4.54
CA VAL A 157 -5.04 18.07 -3.95
C VAL A 157 -6.02 17.65 -5.04
N ALA A 158 -6.25 16.34 -5.17
CA ALA A 158 -7.26 15.84 -6.10
C ALA A 158 -8.66 15.95 -5.48
N PRO A 159 -9.70 16.27 -6.26
CA PRO A 159 -11.08 16.21 -5.79
C PRO A 159 -11.40 14.88 -5.10
N HIS A 160 -11.98 14.96 -3.91
CA HIS A 160 -12.29 13.81 -3.03
C HIS A 160 -11.09 12.91 -2.71
N HIS A 161 -9.86 13.43 -2.84
CA HIS A 161 -8.61 12.67 -2.68
C HIS A 161 -8.47 11.46 -3.62
N SER A 162 -9.34 11.36 -4.62
CA SER A 162 -9.38 10.24 -5.55
C SER A 162 -8.13 10.22 -6.44
N GLY A 163 -7.63 9.01 -6.69
CA GLY A 163 -6.44 8.78 -7.50
C GLY A 163 -5.12 9.08 -6.80
N VAL A 164 -5.13 9.73 -5.63
CA VAL A 164 -3.94 9.82 -4.76
C VAL A 164 -3.73 8.49 -4.05
N TYR A 165 -4.79 7.96 -3.41
CA TYR A 165 -4.81 6.60 -2.90
C TYR A 165 -6.25 6.04 -2.93
N PRO A 166 -6.51 4.87 -3.56
CA PRO A 166 -5.58 4.09 -4.37
C PRO A 166 -5.00 4.90 -5.53
N VAL A 167 -3.74 4.65 -5.85
CA VAL A 167 -3.01 5.41 -6.87
C VAL A 167 -3.67 5.23 -8.23
N HIS A 168 -3.86 6.33 -8.94
CA HIS A 168 -4.21 6.38 -10.35
C HIS A 168 -3.05 7.01 -11.12
N LEU A 169 -2.30 6.20 -11.88
CA LEU A 169 -1.03 6.63 -12.48
C LEU A 169 -1.16 7.87 -13.38
N GLN A 170 -2.25 7.96 -14.16
CA GLN A 170 -2.53 9.10 -15.04
C GLN A 170 -2.59 10.43 -14.27
N LEU A 171 -3.09 10.43 -13.03
CA LEU A 171 -3.10 11.63 -12.18
C LEU A 171 -1.68 12.11 -11.86
N TYR A 172 -0.80 11.20 -11.45
CA TYR A 172 0.58 11.54 -11.09
C TYR A 172 1.38 12.02 -12.30
N GLU A 173 1.12 11.45 -13.48
CA GLU A 173 1.75 11.88 -14.74
C GLU A 173 1.24 13.25 -15.17
N ALA A 174 -0.07 13.46 -15.17
CA ALA A 174 -0.70 14.73 -15.53
C ALA A 174 -0.27 15.87 -14.60
N TRP A 175 -0.26 15.63 -13.29
CA TRP A 175 0.23 16.58 -12.29
C TRP A 175 1.68 17.00 -12.52
N ARG A 176 2.55 16.05 -12.87
CA ARG A 176 3.96 16.37 -13.17
C ARG A 176 4.09 17.18 -14.46
N ARG A 177 3.37 16.78 -15.51
CA ARG A 177 3.43 17.41 -16.83
C ARG A 177 2.88 18.83 -16.83
N VAL A 178 1.71 19.05 -16.22
CA VAL A 178 1.01 20.35 -16.30
C VAL A 178 1.46 21.30 -15.19
N TRP A 179 1.58 20.81 -13.96
CA TRP A 179 1.75 21.64 -12.77
C TRP A 179 3.11 21.49 -12.08
N ASN A 180 3.95 20.54 -12.51
CA ASN A 180 5.20 20.20 -11.83
C ASN A 180 5.00 19.89 -10.33
N ILE A 181 3.93 19.17 -10.00
CA ILE A 181 3.62 18.81 -8.61
C ILE A 181 4.70 17.91 -8.03
N ARG A 182 5.10 18.23 -6.81
CA ARG A 182 6.05 17.45 -5.99
C ARG A 182 5.44 17.00 -4.68
N VAL A 183 4.34 17.62 -4.24
CA VAL A 183 3.65 17.27 -2.99
C VAL A 183 2.15 17.18 -3.21
N THR A 184 1.52 16.23 -2.55
CA THR A 184 0.06 16.19 -2.39
C THR A 184 -0.28 15.70 -0.98
N SER A 185 -1.57 15.63 -0.65
CA SER A 185 -2.03 15.03 0.59
C SER A 185 -3.27 14.18 0.37
N THR A 186 -3.46 13.21 1.26
CA THR A 186 -4.64 12.34 1.26
C THR A 186 -5.03 11.94 2.67
N GLU A 187 -6.32 11.81 2.90
CA GLU A 187 -6.87 11.18 4.10
C GLU A 187 -7.07 9.67 3.94
N GLU A 188 -6.86 9.13 2.74
CA GLU A 188 -7.25 7.76 2.38
C GLU A 188 -6.17 6.71 2.70
N TYR A 189 -4.92 7.12 3.00
CA TYR A 189 -3.79 6.18 3.14
C TYR A 189 -3.35 5.94 4.60
N PRO A 190 -3.20 4.66 5.06
CA PRO A 190 -3.55 3.44 4.34
C PRO A 190 -5.05 3.16 4.34
N HIS A 191 -5.81 3.83 5.20
CA HIS A 191 -7.27 3.81 5.31
C HIS A 191 -7.77 5.16 5.81
N LEU A 192 -9.03 5.49 5.52
CA LEU A 192 -9.67 6.71 6.04
C LEU A 192 -9.73 6.71 7.58
N LYS A 193 -10.04 5.58 8.21
CA LYS A 193 -10.13 5.47 9.67
C LYS A 193 -9.31 4.29 10.20
N PRO A 194 -8.75 4.40 11.43
CA PRO A 194 -8.70 5.61 12.26
C PRO A 194 -7.60 6.59 11.82
N ALA A 195 -7.84 7.90 12.00
CA ALA A 195 -6.93 8.96 11.52
C ALA A 195 -5.48 8.83 12.02
N ARG A 196 -5.29 8.36 13.26
CA ARG A 196 -3.97 8.14 13.88
C ARG A 196 -3.06 7.13 13.15
N TYR A 197 -3.60 6.29 12.27
CA TYR A 197 -2.81 5.35 11.47
C TYR A 197 -2.53 5.85 10.06
N ARG A 198 -3.05 7.02 9.70
CA ARG A 198 -2.73 7.66 8.43
C ARG A 198 -1.25 7.99 8.38
N ARG A 199 -0.66 7.79 7.22
CA ARG A 199 0.78 7.97 7.01
C ARG A 199 1.07 8.57 5.64
N GLY A 200 2.27 9.08 5.46
CA GLY A 200 2.73 9.53 4.16
C GLY A 200 3.31 8.39 3.32
N PHE A 201 3.54 8.66 2.05
CA PHE A 201 4.36 7.82 1.17
C PHE A 201 4.91 8.63 0.01
N ILE A 202 5.93 8.09 -0.68
CA ILE A 202 6.45 8.68 -1.91
C ILE A 202 6.12 7.75 -3.07
N HIS A 203 5.48 8.29 -4.10
CA HIS A 203 5.22 7.56 -5.33
C HIS A 203 5.47 8.48 -6.53
N ASN A 204 6.15 7.96 -7.56
CA ASN A 204 6.40 8.72 -8.78
C ASN A 204 7.05 10.11 -8.53
N ASN A 205 7.96 10.17 -7.56
CA ASN A 205 8.65 11.37 -7.07
C ASN A 205 7.72 12.46 -6.48
N ILE A 206 6.47 12.12 -6.16
CA ILE A 206 5.53 12.99 -5.45
C ILE A 206 5.43 12.51 -4.00
N MET A 207 5.68 13.43 -3.07
CA MET A 207 5.53 13.23 -1.63
C MET A 207 4.06 13.37 -1.24
N VAL A 208 3.45 12.29 -0.75
CA VAL A 208 2.06 12.28 -0.27
C VAL A 208 2.06 12.40 1.24
N LEU A 209 1.43 13.44 1.77
CA LEU A 209 1.31 13.69 3.21
C LEU A 209 -0.04 13.18 3.76
N PRO A 210 -0.07 12.67 5.00
CA PRO A 210 -1.32 12.29 5.63
C PRO A 210 -2.13 13.54 5.99
N ARG A 211 -3.36 13.60 5.52
CA ARG A 211 -4.31 14.66 5.85
C ARG A 211 -5.22 14.22 7.00
N GLN A 212 -5.63 15.17 7.84
CA GLN A 212 -6.48 14.98 9.01
C GLN A 212 -7.88 15.57 8.78
N THR A 213 -8.88 14.91 9.33
CA THR A 213 -10.26 15.43 9.42
C THR A 213 -10.39 16.32 10.65
N CYS A 214 -11.29 17.31 10.61
CA CYS A 214 -11.49 18.25 11.73
C CYS A 214 -12.92 18.27 12.30
N GLY A 215 -13.79 17.33 11.88
CA GLY A 215 -15.19 17.29 12.29
C GLY A 215 -16.10 18.27 11.53
N LEU A 216 -15.55 19.10 10.65
CA LEU A 216 -16.33 19.99 9.78
C LEU A 216 -16.78 19.27 8.50
N PHE A 217 -17.94 19.67 8.00
CA PHE A 217 -18.60 19.05 6.86
C PHE A 217 -18.42 19.88 5.58
N THR A 218 -18.60 19.25 4.42
CA THR A 218 -18.43 19.89 3.10
C THR A 218 -19.59 20.84 2.77
N HIS A 219 -20.79 20.58 3.29
CA HIS A 219 -21.96 21.42 3.12
C HIS A 219 -22.09 22.42 4.27
N THR A 220 -22.78 23.54 4.01
CA THR A 220 -23.07 24.57 5.02
C THR A 220 -23.85 23.96 6.17
N ILE A 221 -23.30 24.08 7.38
CA ILE A 221 -24.01 23.74 8.62
C ILE A 221 -23.80 24.88 9.61
N TYR A 222 -24.87 25.58 9.97
CA TYR A 222 -24.74 26.64 10.97
C TYR A 222 -24.45 26.07 12.35
N TYR A 223 -23.73 26.84 13.17
CA TYR A 223 -23.27 26.42 14.50
C TYR A 223 -24.38 25.77 15.38
N LYS A 224 -25.59 26.36 15.36
CA LYS A 224 -26.76 25.86 16.11
C LYS A 224 -27.28 24.51 15.63
N GLU A 225 -27.00 24.15 14.39
CA GLU A 225 -27.47 22.96 13.68
C GLU A 225 -26.37 21.91 13.54
N TYR A 226 -25.17 22.16 14.10
CA TYR A 226 -24.06 21.22 14.06
C TYR A 226 -24.52 19.81 14.53
N PRO A 227 -24.14 18.72 13.85
CA PRO A 227 -24.58 17.38 14.22
C PRO A 227 -24.20 17.02 15.65
N GLY A 228 -25.19 16.71 16.50
CA GLY A 228 -25.00 16.50 17.94
C GLY A 228 -25.07 17.78 18.78
N GLY A 229 -25.31 18.93 18.15
CA GLY A 229 -25.40 20.25 18.75
C GLY A 229 -24.05 20.96 18.83
N PRO A 230 -24.05 22.30 19.07
CA PRO A 230 -22.81 23.10 19.13
C PRO A 230 -21.78 22.60 20.14
N LYS A 231 -22.26 22.07 21.28
CA LYS A 231 -21.41 21.50 22.34
C LYS A 231 -20.55 20.33 21.85
N GLU A 232 -20.97 19.61 20.80
CA GLU A 232 -20.18 18.52 20.24
C GLU A 232 -18.93 19.05 19.52
N LEU A 233 -19.07 20.15 18.75
CA LEU A 233 -17.95 20.85 18.13
C LEU A 233 -17.00 21.40 19.20
N ASP A 234 -17.54 22.09 20.20
CA ASP A 234 -16.75 22.64 21.31
C ASP A 234 -16.00 21.56 22.07
N ARG A 235 -16.63 20.41 22.31
CA ARG A 235 -15.97 19.29 22.99
C ARG A 235 -14.81 18.75 22.15
N SER A 236 -14.94 18.70 20.83
CA SER A 236 -13.84 18.29 19.94
C SER A 236 -12.64 19.24 20.02
N ILE A 237 -12.91 20.55 20.12
CA ILE A 237 -11.91 21.62 20.22
C ILE A 237 -11.25 21.66 21.60
N HIS A 238 -12.04 21.63 22.67
CA HIS A 238 -11.60 21.85 24.05
C HIS A 238 -11.25 20.52 24.73
N GLY A 239 -10.17 19.89 24.28
CA GLY A 239 -9.63 18.66 24.88
C GLY A 239 -10.11 17.35 24.24
N GLY A 240 -10.99 17.42 23.23
CA GLY A 240 -11.50 16.27 22.50
C GLY A 240 -10.66 15.84 21.29
N GLU A 241 -11.33 15.27 20.28
CA GLU A 241 -10.67 14.61 19.14
C GLU A 241 -9.74 15.53 18.34
N LEU A 242 -10.18 16.75 18.03
CA LEU A 242 -9.38 17.69 17.25
C LEU A 242 -8.14 18.17 18.03
N PHE A 243 -8.31 18.47 19.33
CA PHE A 243 -7.19 18.77 20.23
C PHE A 243 -6.19 17.62 20.29
N LEU A 244 -6.67 16.39 20.54
CA LEU A 244 -5.81 15.21 20.61
C LEU A 244 -5.12 14.93 19.28
N THR A 245 -5.76 15.22 18.16
CA THR A 245 -5.16 15.10 16.83
C THR A 245 -3.94 16.00 16.70
N VAL A 246 -4.02 17.27 17.10
CA VAL A 246 -2.85 18.17 17.06
C VAL A 246 -1.78 17.77 18.09
N LEU A 247 -2.20 17.36 19.28
CA LEU A 247 -1.28 16.95 20.36
C LEU A 247 -0.44 15.71 19.99
N LEU A 248 -1.05 14.75 19.29
CA LEU A 248 -0.44 13.46 18.98
C LEU A 248 0.22 13.41 17.60
N ASN A 249 -0.04 14.38 16.72
CA ASN A 249 0.55 14.42 15.37
C ASN A 249 1.53 15.60 15.24
N PRO A 250 2.84 15.34 15.10
CA PRO A 250 3.85 16.38 14.92
C PRO A 250 3.64 17.25 13.66
N ILE A 251 2.91 16.72 12.67
CA ILE A 251 2.53 17.41 11.45
C ILE A 251 1.04 17.21 11.25
N SER A 252 0.32 18.32 11.12
CA SER A 252 -1.12 18.34 10.93
C SER A 252 -1.48 19.14 9.68
N ILE A 253 -2.24 18.51 8.79
CA ILE A 253 -2.83 19.13 7.60
C ILE A 253 -4.32 18.88 7.68
N PHE A 254 -5.13 19.93 7.82
CA PHE A 254 -6.58 19.77 7.97
C PHE A 254 -7.32 19.97 6.65
N MET A 255 -8.39 19.21 6.47
CA MET A 255 -9.35 19.37 5.38
C MET A 255 -10.51 20.26 5.84
N THR A 256 -10.85 21.24 5.01
CA THR A 256 -11.93 22.23 5.19
C THR A 256 -12.34 22.76 3.81
N HIS A 257 -13.59 23.17 3.65
CA HIS A 257 -14.17 23.57 2.36
C HIS A 257 -14.68 25.02 2.42
N LEU A 258 -14.97 25.61 1.26
CA LEU A 258 -15.42 27.01 1.11
C LEU A 258 -16.57 27.36 2.05
N SER A 259 -17.56 26.48 2.14
CA SER A 259 -18.73 26.59 3.02
C SER A 259 -18.34 26.84 4.48
N ASN A 260 -17.24 26.26 4.93
CA ASN A 260 -16.74 26.40 6.31
C ASN A 260 -16.20 27.81 6.62
N TYR A 261 -16.03 28.66 5.61
CA TYR A 261 -15.43 29.98 5.74
C TYR A 261 -16.34 31.10 5.26
N GLY A 262 -16.99 30.90 4.10
CA GLY A 262 -17.98 31.85 3.60
C GLY A 262 -19.28 31.72 4.38
N ASN A 263 -19.95 30.58 4.21
CA ASN A 263 -21.35 30.44 4.63
C ASN A 263 -21.54 30.25 6.14
N ASP A 264 -20.98 29.18 6.71
CA ASP A 264 -21.23 28.83 8.11
C ASP A 264 -20.17 29.36 9.09
N ARG A 265 -18.99 29.75 8.57
CA ARG A 265 -17.83 30.27 9.33
C ARG A 265 -17.29 29.33 10.42
N LEU A 266 -17.69 28.05 10.42
CA LEU A 266 -17.24 27.08 11.42
C LEU A 266 -15.75 26.78 11.32
N GLY A 267 -15.13 26.90 10.15
CA GLY A 267 -13.70 26.77 9.97
C GLY A 267 -12.92 27.84 10.74
N LEU A 268 -13.36 29.09 10.63
CA LEU A 268 -12.74 30.22 11.35
C LEU A 268 -12.88 30.03 12.86
N TYR A 269 -14.10 29.76 13.33
CA TYR A 269 -14.40 29.49 14.73
C TYR A 269 -13.54 28.35 15.28
N THR A 270 -13.56 27.18 14.62
CA THR A 270 -12.92 25.96 15.10
C THR A 270 -11.42 26.15 15.31
N PHE A 271 -10.71 26.71 14.32
CA PHE A 271 -9.26 26.77 14.38
C PHE A 271 -8.73 27.91 15.26
N VAL A 272 -9.46 29.03 15.39
CA VAL A 272 -9.10 30.09 16.35
C VAL A 272 -9.23 29.57 17.78
N HIS A 273 -10.36 28.94 18.12
CA HIS A 273 -10.58 28.39 19.45
C HIS A 273 -9.62 27.24 19.76
N LEU A 274 -9.34 26.36 18.79
CA LEU A 274 -8.35 25.30 18.94
C LEU A 274 -6.95 25.85 19.23
N ALA A 275 -6.49 26.84 18.46
CA ALA A 275 -5.17 27.43 18.64
C ALA A 275 -5.04 28.15 19.99
N SER A 276 -6.08 28.87 20.40
CA SER A 276 -6.18 29.51 21.72
C SER A 276 -6.12 28.48 22.86
N PHE A 277 -6.89 27.40 22.75
CA PHE A 277 -6.92 26.33 23.75
C PHE A 277 -5.58 25.59 23.83
N LEU A 278 -4.97 25.24 22.69
CA LEU A 278 -3.64 24.62 22.64
C LEU A 278 -2.58 25.50 23.33
N ARG A 279 -2.60 26.81 23.09
CA ARG A 279 -1.68 27.76 23.74
C ARG A 279 -1.90 27.82 25.25
N SER A 280 -3.14 27.73 25.70
CA SER A 280 -3.51 27.85 27.12
C SER A 280 -3.17 26.58 27.91
N TRP A 281 -3.28 25.42 27.29
CA TRP A 281 -3.18 24.11 27.96
C TRP A 281 -1.92 23.31 27.62
N THR A 282 -1.09 23.77 26.68
CA THR A 282 0.13 23.08 26.26
C THR A 282 1.29 24.06 26.10
N ASN A 283 2.51 23.52 26.07
CA ASN A 283 3.72 24.28 25.73
C ASN A 283 4.11 24.13 24.25
N LEU A 284 3.20 23.63 23.40
CA LEU A 284 3.49 23.42 21.98
C LEU A 284 3.80 24.74 21.28
N LYS A 285 4.82 24.71 20.42
CA LYS A 285 5.14 25.82 19.51
C LYS A 285 4.72 25.42 18.11
N LEU A 286 3.64 26.04 17.65
CA LEU A 286 3.06 25.75 16.36
C LEU A 286 3.71 26.64 15.29
N HIS A 287 4.12 26.02 14.19
CA HIS A 287 4.73 26.67 13.04
C HIS A 287 4.05 26.21 11.76
N THR A 288 3.81 27.14 10.85
CA THR A 288 3.34 26.83 9.50
C THR A 288 4.53 26.80 8.55
N LEU A 289 4.65 25.73 7.77
CA LEU A 289 5.64 25.56 6.71
C LEU A 289 4.93 25.49 5.35
N PRO A 290 5.52 26.06 4.28
CA PRO A 290 5.06 25.84 2.92
C PRO A 290 4.97 24.34 2.60
N PRO A 291 4.01 23.87 1.77
CA PRO A 291 3.75 22.45 1.55
C PRO A 291 4.99 21.61 1.21
N LEU A 292 5.90 22.13 0.37
CA LEU A 292 7.15 21.44 0.03
C LEU A 292 8.08 21.26 1.23
N GLN A 293 8.26 22.32 2.03
CA GLN A 293 9.10 22.28 3.23
C GLN A 293 8.47 21.37 4.29
N LEU A 294 7.15 21.41 4.45
CA LEU A 294 6.40 20.52 5.33
C LEU A 294 6.59 19.06 4.93
N ALA A 295 6.55 18.76 3.62
CA ALA A 295 6.77 17.41 3.13
C ALA A 295 8.19 16.89 3.42
N HIS A 296 9.20 17.72 3.18
CA HIS A 296 10.57 17.38 3.54
C HIS A 296 10.72 17.15 5.04
N LYS A 297 10.10 17.99 5.87
CA LYS A 297 10.10 17.82 7.33
C LYS A 297 9.42 16.51 7.75
N TYR A 298 8.31 16.15 7.10
CA TYR A 298 7.60 14.90 7.35
C TYR A 298 8.50 13.68 7.11
N PHE A 299 9.12 13.58 5.93
CA PHE A 299 9.99 12.44 5.59
C PHE A 299 11.39 12.50 6.22
N GLN A 300 11.71 13.57 6.96
CA GLN A 300 12.82 13.62 7.91
C GLN A 300 12.41 12.99 9.26
N LEU A 301 11.19 13.25 9.73
CA LEU A 301 10.67 12.67 10.97
C LEU A 301 10.29 11.18 10.82
N PHE A 302 9.81 10.79 9.64
CA PHE A 302 9.30 9.45 9.34
C PHE A 302 10.00 8.85 8.10
N PRO A 303 11.32 8.57 8.15
CA PRO A 303 12.07 8.07 6.99
C PRO A 303 11.58 6.70 6.50
N GLU A 304 11.05 5.86 7.39
CA GLU A 304 10.48 4.55 7.08
C GLU A 304 9.21 4.61 6.24
N GLN A 305 8.50 5.74 6.27
CA GLN A 305 7.24 5.93 5.55
C GLN A 305 7.42 6.40 4.11
N ARG A 306 8.67 6.61 3.65
CA ARG A 306 8.94 6.94 2.24
C ARG A 306 8.44 5.85 1.31
N ASN A 307 8.57 4.59 1.73
CA ASN A 307 8.19 3.43 0.92
C ASN A 307 6.71 3.08 1.16
N PRO A 308 5.89 3.05 0.10
CA PRO A 308 4.47 2.71 0.24
C PRO A 308 4.29 1.24 0.62
N LEU A 309 3.33 0.96 1.50
CA LEU A 309 2.78 -0.37 1.70
C LEU A 309 1.39 -0.44 1.06
N TRP A 310 1.33 -1.00 -0.15
CA TRP A 310 0.10 -1.11 -0.94
C TRP A 310 -0.90 -2.03 -0.24
N GLN A 311 -2.04 -1.47 0.19
CA GLN A 311 -3.16 -2.26 0.70
C GLN A 311 -4.01 -2.76 -0.48
N ASN A 312 -4.79 -3.79 -0.22
CA ASN A 312 -5.83 -4.24 -1.13
C ASN A 312 -6.97 -3.20 -1.23
N PRO A 313 -7.16 -2.50 -2.37
CA PRO A 313 -8.24 -1.52 -2.53
C PRO A 313 -9.64 -2.12 -2.36
N CYS A 314 -9.76 -3.43 -2.50
CA CYS A 314 -11.02 -4.16 -2.48
C CYS A 314 -11.52 -4.51 -1.09
N ASP A 315 -10.63 -4.51 -0.10
CA ASP A 315 -10.99 -4.79 1.30
C ASP A 315 -11.51 -3.53 2.01
N ASP A 316 -11.44 -2.36 1.36
CA ASP A 316 -11.95 -1.08 1.86
C ASP A 316 -13.01 -0.52 0.91
N LYS A 317 -14.25 -0.36 1.41
CA LYS A 317 -15.38 0.15 0.62
C LYS A 317 -15.08 1.53 0.03
N ARG A 318 -14.44 2.41 0.80
CA ARG A 318 -14.14 3.77 0.36
C ARG A 318 -13.12 3.76 -0.77
N HIS A 319 -12.05 2.97 -0.63
CA HIS A 319 -11.05 2.84 -1.70
C HIS A 319 -11.65 2.28 -2.96
N LYS A 320 -12.52 1.27 -2.86
CA LYS A 320 -13.23 0.71 -4.01
C LYS A 320 -14.10 1.75 -4.71
N ASP A 321 -14.81 2.60 -3.96
CA ASP A 321 -15.70 3.63 -4.51
C ASP A 321 -14.93 4.73 -5.27
N ILE A 322 -13.67 5.01 -4.92
CA ILE A 322 -12.82 6.02 -5.57
C ILE A 322 -11.73 5.42 -6.47
N TRP A 323 -11.83 4.12 -6.78
CA TRP A 323 -10.97 3.42 -7.71
C TRP A 323 -11.58 3.43 -9.11
N SER A 324 -10.75 3.36 -10.16
CA SER A 324 -11.26 3.34 -11.53
C SER A 324 -12.16 2.13 -11.76
N LYS A 325 -13.32 2.34 -12.39
CA LYS A 325 -14.29 1.27 -12.72
C LYS A 325 -13.74 0.23 -13.70
N GLU A 326 -12.67 0.56 -14.41
CA GLU A 326 -11.98 -0.37 -15.31
C GLU A 326 -11.12 -1.40 -14.55
N LYS A 327 -10.88 -1.17 -13.27
CA LYS A 327 -10.09 -2.04 -12.41
C LYS A 327 -11.01 -2.95 -11.61
N THR A 328 -10.65 -4.23 -11.55
CA THR A 328 -11.36 -5.22 -10.75
C THR A 328 -10.41 -5.97 -9.82
N CYS A 329 -10.93 -6.28 -8.64
CA CYS A 329 -10.31 -7.14 -7.63
C CYS A 329 -9.98 -8.52 -8.17
N ASP A 330 -10.81 -8.99 -9.10
CA ASP A 330 -10.68 -10.30 -9.70
C ASP A 330 -9.43 -10.42 -10.58
N ARG A 331 -8.78 -9.29 -10.93
CA ARG A 331 -7.53 -9.23 -11.69
C ARG A 331 -6.28 -9.53 -10.84
N LEU A 332 -6.40 -9.56 -9.51
CA LEU A 332 -5.30 -9.90 -8.61
C LEU A 332 -5.15 -11.43 -8.46
N PRO A 333 -3.91 -11.96 -8.33
CA PRO A 333 -3.71 -13.39 -8.22
C PRO A 333 -4.26 -13.92 -6.88
N LYS A 334 -4.95 -15.06 -6.95
CA LYS A 334 -5.50 -15.78 -5.80
C LYS A 334 -4.45 -16.61 -5.05
N PHE A 335 -3.31 -16.88 -5.69
CA PHE A 335 -2.20 -17.58 -5.05
C PHE A 335 -0.86 -17.24 -5.69
N MET A 336 0.23 -17.54 -4.99
CA MET A 336 1.60 -17.27 -5.44
C MET A 336 2.50 -18.49 -5.22
N VAL A 337 3.33 -18.81 -6.22
CA VAL A 337 4.43 -19.78 -6.07
C VAL A 337 5.71 -19.00 -5.74
N VAL A 338 6.12 -19.04 -4.48
CA VAL A 338 7.11 -18.08 -3.94
C VAL A 338 8.56 -18.54 -4.06
N GLY A 339 8.82 -19.79 -4.45
CA GLY A 339 10.17 -20.36 -4.52
C GLY A 339 10.43 -21.45 -3.48
N PRO A 340 11.68 -21.61 -3.03
CA PRO A 340 12.89 -20.91 -3.50
C PRO A 340 13.32 -21.29 -4.93
N GLN A 341 14.33 -20.60 -5.45
CA GLN A 341 14.93 -20.96 -6.75
C GLN A 341 15.50 -22.38 -6.72
N LYS A 342 15.49 -23.02 -7.90
CA LYS A 342 16.12 -24.32 -8.18
C LYS A 342 15.43 -25.55 -7.57
N THR A 343 14.20 -25.40 -7.09
CA THR A 343 13.43 -26.49 -6.46
C THR A 343 12.35 -27.11 -7.35
N GLY A 344 12.24 -26.67 -8.61
CA GLY A 344 11.24 -27.18 -9.55
C GLY A 344 10.07 -26.22 -9.83
N THR A 345 10.15 -24.97 -9.38
CA THR A 345 9.09 -23.96 -9.55
C THR A 345 8.61 -23.74 -10.98
N THR A 346 9.50 -23.78 -11.99
CA THR A 346 9.07 -23.69 -13.40
C THR A 346 8.32 -24.95 -13.88
N ALA A 347 8.60 -26.12 -13.31
CA ALA A 347 7.83 -27.33 -13.62
C ALA A 347 6.41 -27.22 -13.05
N LEU A 348 6.30 -26.85 -11.77
CA LEU A 348 5.00 -26.59 -11.13
C LEU A 348 4.20 -25.53 -11.90
N TYR A 349 4.84 -24.43 -12.28
CA TYR A 349 4.24 -23.38 -13.10
C TYR A 349 3.62 -23.92 -14.40
N LEU A 350 4.35 -24.77 -15.15
CA LEU A 350 3.82 -25.35 -16.38
C LEU A 350 2.68 -26.34 -16.13
N PHE A 351 2.75 -27.13 -15.06
CA PHE A 351 1.67 -28.06 -14.72
C PHE A 351 0.41 -27.32 -14.27
N LEU A 352 0.53 -26.22 -13.52
CA LEU A 352 -0.59 -25.36 -13.18
C LEU A 352 -1.29 -24.80 -14.43
N LEU A 353 -0.52 -24.36 -15.43
CA LEU A 353 -1.06 -23.86 -16.71
C LEU A 353 -1.81 -24.91 -17.55
N MET A 354 -1.68 -26.21 -17.24
CA MET A 354 -2.45 -27.24 -17.92
C MET A 354 -3.91 -27.29 -17.44
N HIS A 355 -4.20 -26.74 -16.26
CA HIS A 355 -5.55 -26.75 -15.71
C HIS A 355 -6.41 -25.66 -16.38
N PRO A 356 -7.60 -25.98 -16.93
CA PRO A 356 -8.40 -25.02 -17.70
C PRO A 356 -8.84 -23.78 -16.90
N SER A 357 -9.10 -23.94 -15.60
CA SER A 357 -9.48 -22.84 -14.70
C SER A 357 -8.31 -22.10 -14.02
N ILE A 358 -7.05 -22.40 -14.35
CA ILE A 358 -5.87 -21.73 -13.76
C ILE A 358 -5.14 -20.95 -14.85
N SER A 359 -4.97 -19.65 -14.61
CA SER A 359 -4.28 -18.74 -15.52
C SER A 359 -3.07 -18.09 -14.84
N SER A 360 -1.97 -17.93 -15.56
CA SER A 360 -0.79 -17.22 -15.06
C SER A 360 -0.79 -15.75 -15.50
N ASN A 361 0.08 -14.95 -14.88
CA ASN A 361 0.55 -13.70 -15.46
C ASN A 361 1.11 -13.84 -16.90
N PHE A 362 1.00 -12.76 -17.67
CA PHE A 362 1.74 -12.52 -18.90
C PHE A 362 3.25 -12.50 -18.65
N PRO A 363 4.06 -12.96 -19.62
CA PRO A 363 5.50 -12.98 -19.47
C PRO A 363 6.12 -11.58 -19.49
N SER A 364 7.10 -11.36 -18.63
CA SER A 364 7.97 -10.18 -18.64
C SER A 364 9.09 -10.35 -19.66
N PRO A 365 9.43 -9.33 -20.46
CA PRO A 365 10.61 -9.39 -21.35
C PRO A 365 11.93 -9.48 -20.57
N LYS A 366 11.96 -9.09 -19.29
CA LYS A 366 13.16 -9.09 -18.45
C LYS A 366 13.25 -10.30 -17.52
N THR A 367 12.11 -10.74 -16.99
CA THR A 367 12.03 -11.75 -15.93
C THR A 367 11.26 -13.00 -16.35
N TYR A 368 10.92 -13.10 -17.64
CA TYR A 368 10.25 -14.25 -18.27
C TYR A 368 8.94 -14.59 -17.57
N GLU A 369 8.79 -15.81 -17.04
CA GLU A 369 7.57 -16.21 -16.33
C GLU A 369 7.35 -15.48 -14.99
N GLU A 370 8.38 -14.83 -14.43
CA GLU A 370 8.31 -14.21 -13.10
C GLU A 370 7.95 -12.73 -13.17
N VAL A 371 7.07 -12.28 -12.26
CA VAL A 371 6.70 -10.85 -12.16
C VAL A 371 7.72 -10.08 -11.32
N GLN A 372 8.21 -10.67 -10.24
CA GLN A 372 9.18 -10.08 -9.31
C GLN A 372 8.76 -8.71 -8.77
N PHE A 373 7.46 -8.54 -8.49
CA PHE A 373 6.91 -7.28 -7.98
C PHE A 373 7.38 -7.00 -6.56
N PHE A 374 7.11 -7.90 -5.61
CA PHE A 374 7.28 -7.61 -4.18
C PHE A 374 8.74 -7.56 -3.69
N ASN A 375 9.68 -8.16 -4.42
CA ASN A 375 11.09 -8.29 -4.00
C ASN A 375 12.06 -7.36 -4.74
N THR A 376 11.58 -6.50 -5.64
CA THR A 376 12.43 -5.60 -6.46
C THR A 376 11.92 -4.17 -6.43
N ASN A 377 12.64 -3.27 -7.10
CA ASN A 377 12.22 -1.88 -7.29
C ASN A 377 10.93 -1.75 -8.11
N SER A 378 10.49 -2.81 -8.81
CA SER A 378 9.20 -2.81 -9.50
C SER A 378 8.02 -2.59 -8.54
N TYR A 379 8.16 -2.93 -7.26
CA TYR A 379 7.17 -2.65 -6.23
C TYR A 379 6.75 -1.17 -6.17
N HIS A 380 7.69 -0.25 -6.39
CA HIS A 380 7.43 1.19 -6.33
C HIS A 380 6.65 1.74 -7.53
N LYS A 381 6.47 0.93 -8.58
CA LYS A 381 5.65 1.28 -9.75
C LYS A 381 4.14 1.21 -9.47
N GLY A 382 3.74 0.67 -8.31
CA GLY A 382 2.36 0.68 -7.85
C GLY A 382 1.55 -0.55 -8.29
N ILE A 383 0.31 -0.60 -7.81
CA ILE A 383 -0.62 -1.73 -8.00
C ILE A 383 -0.99 -1.90 -9.47
N ASP A 384 -1.16 -0.81 -10.21
CA ASP A 384 -1.53 -0.84 -11.64
C ASP A 384 -0.49 -1.60 -12.46
N TRP A 385 0.80 -1.31 -12.25
CA TRP A 385 1.89 -2.02 -12.89
C TRP A 385 1.85 -3.53 -12.61
N TYR A 386 1.45 -3.92 -11.39
CA TYR A 386 1.31 -5.32 -11.03
C TYR A 386 0.09 -5.98 -11.69
N MET A 387 -1.06 -5.30 -11.68
CA MET A 387 -2.28 -5.78 -12.31
C MET A 387 -2.13 -5.96 -13.82
N ASP A 388 -1.29 -5.15 -14.48
CA ASP A 388 -1.04 -5.24 -15.92
C ASP A 388 -0.39 -6.55 -16.37
N PHE A 389 0.17 -7.31 -15.43
CA PHE A 389 0.63 -8.66 -15.70
C PHE A 389 -0.50 -9.67 -15.81
N PHE A 390 -1.72 -9.36 -15.40
CA PHE A 390 -2.81 -10.33 -15.33
C PHE A 390 -3.88 -10.03 -16.39
N PRO A 391 -4.48 -11.07 -17.01
CA PRO A 391 -5.59 -10.88 -17.92
C PRO A 391 -6.78 -10.27 -17.17
N VAL A 392 -7.61 -9.52 -17.88
CA VAL A 392 -8.90 -9.08 -17.34
C VAL A 392 -9.81 -10.31 -17.28
N PRO A 393 -10.35 -10.68 -16.11
CA PRO A 393 -11.23 -11.84 -15.99
C PRO A 393 -12.44 -11.69 -16.90
N SER A 394 -12.81 -12.78 -17.58
CA SER A 394 -14.09 -12.82 -18.29
C SER A 394 -15.22 -12.98 -17.27
N ASN A 395 -16.40 -12.40 -17.53
CA ASN A 395 -17.59 -12.58 -16.66
C ASN A 395 -18.06 -14.05 -16.52
N VAL A 396 -17.45 -14.98 -17.27
CA VAL A 396 -17.88 -16.38 -17.44
C VAL A 396 -16.92 -17.36 -16.73
N SER A 397 -15.69 -16.97 -16.40
CA SER A 397 -14.67 -17.90 -15.92
C SER A 397 -14.41 -17.80 -14.41
N THR A 398 -14.34 -18.96 -13.75
CA THR A 398 -13.85 -19.12 -12.37
C THR A 398 -12.33 -19.06 -12.31
N ASP A 399 -11.71 -18.10 -12.99
CA ASP A 399 -10.26 -18.10 -13.18
C ASP A 399 -9.52 -17.93 -11.85
N PHE A 400 -8.64 -18.89 -11.60
CA PHE A 400 -7.64 -18.83 -10.55
C PHE A 400 -6.36 -18.26 -11.15
N MET A 401 -6.16 -16.97 -10.96
CA MET A 401 -4.92 -16.33 -11.36
C MET A 401 -3.81 -16.55 -10.36
N PHE A 402 -2.59 -16.76 -10.86
CA PHE A 402 -1.40 -16.88 -10.04
C PHE A 402 -0.19 -16.24 -10.69
N GLU A 403 0.81 -15.98 -9.85
CA GLU A 403 2.16 -15.71 -10.31
C GLU A 403 3.17 -16.66 -9.67
N LYS A 404 4.34 -16.74 -10.28
CA LYS A 404 5.48 -17.47 -9.75
C LYS A 404 6.70 -16.55 -9.75
N SER A 405 7.28 -16.31 -8.58
CA SER A 405 8.50 -15.50 -8.44
C SER A 405 9.38 -16.12 -7.38
N ALA A 406 10.40 -16.88 -7.80
CA ALA A 406 11.14 -17.75 -6.87
C ALA A 406 12.05 -17.00 -5.88
N ASN A 407 12.26 -15.70 -6.11
CA ASN A 407 12.99 -14.80 -5.23
C ASN A 407 12.11 -14.24 -4.08
N TYR A 408 10.80 -14.50 -4.08
CA TYR A 408 9.93 -14.09 -2.99
C TYR A 408 10.22 -14.84 -1.70
N PHE A 409 10.51 -16.14 -1.78
CA PHE A 409 10.74 -16.98 -0.61
C PHE A 409 11.84 -16.46 0.33
N PRO A 410 13.07 -16.15 -0.13
CA PRO A 410 14.12 -15.66 0.77
C PRO A 410 14.00 -14.18 1.13
N SER A 411 13.17 -13.42 0.42
CA SER A 411 13.00 -11.97 0.58
C SER A 411 12.41 -11.62 1.95
N GLU A 412 13.00 -10.64 2.64
CA GLU A 412 12.54 -10.21 3.96
C GLU A 412 11.28 -9.35 3.88
N GLU A 413 11.19 -8.48 2.87
CA GLU A 413 10.07 -7.54 2.69
C GLU A 413 8.84 -8.17 2.05
N THR A 414 9.02 -9.24 1.28
CA THR A 414 7.97 -9.78 0.43
C THR A 414 6.76 -10.31 1.20
N PRO A 415 6.89 -11.09 2.29
CA PRO A 415 5.75 -11.56 3.07
C PRO A 415 4.83 -10.41 3.53
N ARG A 416 5.42 -9.33 4.07
CA ARG A 416 4.69 -8.14 4.55
C ARG A 416 3.97 -7.43 3.40
N ARG A 417 4.66 -7.19 2.29
CA ARG A 417 4.10 -6.48 1.12
C ARG A 417 3.01 -7.30 0.44
N ALA A 418 3.23 -8.60 0.29
CA ALA A 418 2.28 -9.54 -0.27
C ALA A 418 1.02 -9.61 0.59
N ALA A 419 1.13 -9.74 1.91
CA ALA A 419 -0.04 -9.81 2.79
C ALA A 419 -0.84 -8.50 2.84
N ALA A 420 -0.19 -7.34 2.68
CA ALA A 420 -0.90 -6.06 2.60
C ALA A 420 -1.79 -5.96 1.36
N LEU A 421 -1.30 -6.40 0.19
CA LEU A 421 -2.03 -6.33 -1.08
C LEU A 421 -2.93 -7.54 -1.34
N LEU A 422 -2.49 -8.73 -0.92
CA LEU A 422 -3.08 -10.03 -1.22
C LEU A 422 -3.28 -10.85 0.07
N PRO A 423 -4.03 -10.34 1.07
CA PRO A 423 -4.16 -11.00 2.38
C PRO A 423 -4.80 -12.40 2.29
N LYS A 424 -5.67 -12.61 1.30
CA LYS A 424 -6.41 -13.88 1.09
C LYS A 424 -5.68 -14.85 0.15
N ALA A 425 -4.52 -14.48 -0.40
CA ALA A 425 -3.81 -15.32 -1.34
C ALA A 425 -3.26 -16.58 -0.67
N LYS A 426 -3.30 -17.71 -1.38
CA LYS A 426 -2.60 -18.93 -0.96
C LYS A 426 -1.13 -18.86 -1.38
N ILE A 427 -0.24 -19.41 -0.56
CA ILE A 427 1.21 -19.42 -0.75
C ILE A 427 1.65 -20.85 -0.99
N ILE A 428 2.36 -21.08 -2.09
CA ILE A 428 2.92 -22.39 -2.43
C ILE A 428 4.45 -22.27 -2.48
N THR A 429 5.14 -23.14 -1.76
CA THR A 429 6.61 -23.24 -1.78
C THR A 429 7.05 -24.69 -2.02
N LEU A 430 8.23 -24.88 -2.61
CA LEU A 430 8.78 -26.19 -2.94
C LEU A 430 10.17 -26.36 -2.33
N LEU A 431 10.39 -27.43 -1.59
CA LEU A 431 11.66 -27.70 -0.93
C LEU A 431 12.31 -28.98 -1.49
N ILE A 432 13.61 -28.91 -1.77
CA ILE A 432 14.47 -30.08 -2.06
C ILE A 432 15.63 -30.08 -1.07
N ASN A 433 16.51 -31.09 -1.10
CA ASN A 433 17.71 -31.06 -0.26
C ASN A 433 18.49 -29.72 -0.46
N PRO A 434 18.76 -28.95 0.62
CA PRO A 434 19.34 -27.62 0.50
C PRO A 434 20.76 -27.64 -0.09
N SER A 435 21.47 -28.77 0.03
CA SER A 435 22.76 -29.00 -0.61
C SER A 435 22.61 -29.05 -2.14
N ASP A 436 21.68 -29.87 -2.63
CA ASP A 436 21.42 -30.01 -4.06
C ASP A 436 20.84 -28.72 -4.67
N ARG A 437 20.01 -27.99 -3.89
CA ARG A 437 19.54 -26.65 -4.25
C ARG A 437 20.70 -25.67 -4.45
N ALA A 438 21.64 -25.63 -3.51
CA ALA A 438 22.82 -24.77 -3.59
C ALA A 438 23.70 -25.11 -4.80
N TYR A 439 23.93 -26.39 -5.05
CA TYR A 439 24.72 -26.84 -6.20
C TYR A 439 24.04 -26.56 -7.54
N SER A 440 22.73 -26.77 -7.62
CA SER A 440 21.93 -26.41 -8.79
C SER A 440 21.95 -24.91 -9.06
N TRP A 441 22.06 -24.07 -8.03
CA TRP A 441 22.27 -22.63 -8.18
C TRP A 441 23.68 -22.30 -8.71
N TYR A 442 24.72 -22.89 -8.16
CA TYR A 442 26.09 -22.73 -8.68
C TYR A 442 26.19 -23.12 -10.16
N GLN A 443 25.66 -24.29 -10.53
CA GLN A 443 25.64 -24.74 -11.93
C GLN A 443 24.78 -23.84 -12.84
N HIS A 444 23.73 -23.23 -12.28
CA HIS A 444 22.96 -22.22 -12.99
C HIS A 444 23.81 -20.98 -13.30
N GLN A 445 24.58 -20.49 -12.33
CA GLN A 445 25.46 -19.35 -12.53
C GLN A 445 26.56 -19.64 -13.54
N ARG A 446 27.18 -20.83 -13.49
CA ARG A 446 28.14 -21.26 -14.53
C ARG A 446 27.54 -21.26 -15.94
N ALA A 447 26.31 -21.76 -16.07
CA ALA A 447 25.62 -21.80 -17.36
C ALA A 447 25.19 -20.41 -17.89
N HIS A 448 25.28 -19.37 -17.06
CA HIS A 448 25.09 -17.96 -17.45
C HIS A 448 26.42 -17.18 -17.40
N GLU A 449 27.54 -17.90 -17.43
CA GLU A 449 28.89 -17.31 -17.54
C GLU A 449 29.24 -16.33 -16.41
N ASP A 450 28.69 -16.56 -15.21
CA ASP A 450 29.05 -15.82 -13.99
C ASP A 450 30.54 -16.03 -13.70
N HIS A 451 31.30 -14.94 -13.67
CA HIS A 451 32.76 -14.94 -13.56
C HIS A 451 33.25 -15.74 -12.35
N ALA A 452 32.69 -15.48 -11.16
CA ALA A 452 33.08 -16.20 -9.94
C ALA A 452 32.71 -17.69 -10.01
N ALA A 453 31.58 -18.04 -10.62
CA ALA A 453 31.18 -19.44 -10.76
C ALA A 453 32.06 -20.22 -11.75
N LEU A 454 32.62 -19.55 -12.76
CA LEU A 454 33.59 -20.13 -13.71
C LEU A 454 34.99 -20.23 -13.13
N GLN A 455 35.41 -19.26 -12.33
CA GLN A 455 36.74 -19.17 -11.74
C GLN A 455 36.93 -20.15 -10.57
N PHE A 456 35.93 -20.28 -9.70
CA PHE A 456 36.04 -21.07 -8.47
C PHE A 456 35.22 -22.36 -8.56
N THR A 457 35.77 -23.43 -8.00
CA THR A 457 35.05 -24.70 -7.80
C THR A 457 33.91 -24.52 -6.80
N PHE A 458 32.93 -25.42 -6.82
CA PHE A 458 31.81 -25.33 -5.89
C PHE A 458 32.25 -25.40 -4.43
N TYR A 459 33.26 -26.22 -4.11
CA TYR A 459 33.77 -26.32 -2.74
C TYR A 459 34.42 -25.02 -2.26
N GLU A 460 35.24 -24.38 -3.09
CA GLU A 460 35.85 -23.08 -2.77
C GLU A 460 34.78 -22.00 -2.54
N VAL A 461 33.69 -22.02 -3.33
CA VAL A 461 32.55 -21.11 -3.15
C VAL A 461 31.90 -21.32 -1.79
N ILE A 462 31.50 -22.54 -1.44
CA ILE A 462 30.72 -22.78 -0.20
C ILE A 462 31.58 -22.66 1.07
N SER A 463 32.89 -22.90 0.98
CA SER A 463 33.84 -22.83 2.09
C SER A 463 34.57 -21.48 2.21
N ALA A 464 34.20 -20.50 1.38
CA ALA A 464 34.83 -19.18 1.36
C ALA A 464 34.83 -18.51 2.77
N ARG A 465 36.03 -18.15 3.24
CA ARG A 465 36.27 -17.58 4.57
C ARG A 465 36.01 -16.08 4.63
N LYS A 466 35.95 -15.52 5.84
CA LYS A 466 35.97 -14.07 6.05
C LYS A 466 37.31 -13.52 5.50
N GLY A 467 37.24 -12.62 4.51
CA GLY A 467 38.41 -12.10 3.78
C GLY A 467 38.54 -12.57 2.32
N ALA A 468 37.73 -13.54 1.89
CA ALA A 468 37.65 -13.93 0.48
C ALA A 468 37.10 -12.79 -0.42
N PRO A 469 37.38 -12.81 -1.74
CA PRO A 469 36.87 -11.80 -2.67
C PRO A 469 35.36 -11.58 -2.58
N ALA A 470 34.91 -10.33 -2.76
CA ALA A 470 33.51 -9.95 -2.60
C ALA A 470 32.57 -10.73 -3.56
N GLU A 471 33.00 -10.96 -4.80
CA GLU A 471 32.24 -11.73 -5.78
C GLU A 471 32.04 -13.19 -5.36
N LEU A 472 33.09 -13.82 -4.81
CA LEU A 472 33.04 -15.19 -4.27
C LEU A 472 32.09 -15.28 -3.08
N ARG A 473 32.16 -14.32 -2.15
CA ARG A 473 31.28 -14.20 -0.99
C ARG A 473 29.82 -13.95 -1.37
N SER A 474 29.59 -13.15 -2.42
CA SER A 474 28.26 -12.91 -2.98
C SER A 474 27.68 -14.20 -3.57
N LEU A 475 28.46 -14.94 -4.36
CA LEU A 475 28.05 -16.23 -4.91
C LEU A 475 27.77 -17.26 -3.81
N GLN A 476 28.65 -17.37 -2.81
CA GLN A 476 28.45 -18.20 -1.61
C GLN A 476 27.11 -17.90 -0.94
N SER A 477 26.83 -16.63 -0.67
CA SER A 477 25.60 -16.20 0.00
C SER A 477 24.35 -16.57 -0.81
N ARG A 478 24.38 -16.38 -2.14
CA ARG A 478 23.27 -16.77 -3.03
C ARG A 478 23.07 -18.30 -3.12
N CYS A 479 24.16 -19.08 -3.00
CA CYS A 479 24.11 -20.54 -2.90
C CYS A 479 23.52 -21.02 -1.58
N LEU A 480 23.98 -20.46 -0.44
CA LEU A 480 23.71 -21.01 0.89
C LEU A 480 22.44 -20.44 1.53
N LEU A 481 22.29 -19.11 1.58
CA LEU A 481 21.26 -18.48 2.40
C LEU A 481 19.82 -18.87 2.02
N PRO A 482 19.43 -18.97 0.74
CA PRO A 482 18.06 -19.39 0.42
C PRO A 482 17.76 -20.87 0.73
N GLY A 483 18.77 -21.65 1.16
CA GLY A 483 18.61 -23.00 1.71
C GLY A 483 18.20 -23.04 3.19
N LEU A 484 18.16 -21.89 3.87
CA LEU A 484 17.78 -21.77 5.28
C LEU A 484 16.24 -21.77 5.44
N TYR A 485 15.61 -22.89 5.07
CA TYR A 485 14.17 -22.96 4.83
C TYR A 485 13.31 -22.59 6.04
N ALA A 486 13.67 -23.04 7.25
CA ALA A 486 12.90 -22.73 8.47
C ALA A 486 12.82 -21.21 8.70
N THR A 487 13.95 -20.51 8.58
CA THR A 487 14.03 -19.04 8.75
C THR A 487 13.13 -18.29 7.78
N HIS A 488 13.09 -18.73 6.52
CA HIS A 488 12.26 -18.10 5.50
C HIS A 488 10.77 -18.42 5.72
N LEU A 489 10.43 -19.67 6.01
CA LEU A 489 9.05 -20.08 6.29
C LEU A 489 8.47 -19.35 7.50
N GLU A 490 9.22 -19.19 8.59
CA GLU A 490 8.74 -18.45 9.77
C GLU A 490 8.38 -17.00 9.41
N ARG A 491 9.14 -16.34 8.53
CA ARG A 491 8.77 -15.00 8.04
C ARG A 491 7.46 -14.98 7.26
N TRP A 492 7.21 -15.99 6.42
CA TRP A 492 5.93 -16.10 5.71
C TRP A 492 4.77 -16.34 6.69
N LEU A 493 5.00 -17.18 7.71
CA LEU A 493 4.01 -17.53 8.73
C LEU A 493 3.70 -16.38 9.72
N MET A 494 4.52 -15.32 9.77
CA MET A 494 4.18 -14.09 10.49
C MET A 494 3.01 -13.32 9.85
N TYR A 495 2.78 -13.52 8.55
CA TYR A 495 1.80 -12.74 7.78
C TYR A 495 0.68 -13.58 7.17
N TYR A 496 0.96 -14.86 6.88
CA TYR A 496 -0.02 -15.80 6.36
C TYR A 496 -0.27 -16.92 7.37
N PRO A 497 -1.54 -17.23 7.69
CA PRO A 497 -1.85 -18.37 8.53
C PRO A 497 -1.41 -19.68 7.87
N SER A 498 -1.13 -20.70 8.68
CA SER A 498 -0.59 -21.98 8.20
C SER A 498 -1.47 -22.67 7.14
N ASN A 499 -2.80 -22.51 7.22
CA ASN A 499 -3.75 -23.05 6.24
C ASN A 499 -3.71 -22.34 4.87
N GLN A 500 -3.05 -21.18 4.76
CA GLN A 500 -2.77 -20.50 3.50
C GLN A 500 -1.39 -20.86 2.94
N VAL A 501 -0.59 -21.70 3.60
CA VAL A 501 0.76 -22.05 3.15
C VAL A 501 0.88 -23.55 2.86
N MET A 502 1.15 -23.90 1.60
CA MET A 502 1.44 -25.27 1.18
C MET A 502 2.94 -25.45 0.92
N ILE A 503 3.52 -26.48 1.55
CA ILE A 503 4.93 -26.85 1.41
C ILE A 503 5.01 -28.17 0.63
N ILE A 504 5.53 -28.11 -0.59
CA ILE A 504 5.65 -29.25 -1.49
C ILE A 504 7.03 -29.88 -1.38
N ASP A 505 7.09 -31.20 -1.32
CA ASP A 505 8.32 -31.96 -1.52
C ASP A 505 8.71 -31.96 -3.01
N GLY A 506 9.79 -31.28 -3.35
CA GLY A 506 10.27 -31.22 -4.74
C GLY A 506 10.78 -32.57 -5.27
N HIS A 507 11.15 -33.53 -4.42
CA HIS A 507 11.42 -34.91 -4.87
C HIS A 507 10.14 -35.60 -5.31
N GLN A 508 9.04 -35.41 -4.58
CA GLN A 508 7.74 -35.95 -4.96
C GLN A 508 7.26 -35.32 -6.28
N LEU A 509 7.37 -34.00 -6.44
CA LEU A 509 7.03 -33.34 -7.72
C LEU A 509 7.84 -33.90 -8.89
N ARG A 510 9.12 -34.23 -8.66
CA ARG A 510 9.99 -34.81 -9.68
C ARG A 510 9.61 -36.24 -10.05
N ASN A 511 9.18 -37.05 -9.08
CA ASN A 511 8.98 -38.49 -9.24
C ASN A 511 7.52 -38.84 -9.58
N ASP A 512 6.57 -38.17 -8.95
CA ASP A 512 5.12 -38.33 -9.11
C ASP A 512 4.43 -36.95 -9.09
N PRO A 513 4.54 -36.18 -10.18
CA PRO A 513 3.91 -34.87 -10.26
C PRO A 513 2.39 -34.95 -10.23
N ALA A 514 1.78 -36.05 -10.68
CA ALA A 514 0.32 -36.17 -10.73
C ALA A 514 -0.28 -36.17 -9.30
N ALA A 515 0.33 -36.91 -8.36
CA ALA A 515 -0.09 -36.88 -6.96
C ALA A 515 0.06 -35.49 -6.33
N VAL A 516 1.19 -34.81 -6.56
CA VAL A 516 1.41 -33.44 -6.06
C VAL A 516 0.38 -32.48 -6.62
N MET A 517 0.07 -32.56 -7.91
CA MET A 517 -0.90 -31.68 -8.54
C MET A 517 -2.34 -31.96 -8.06
N ASP A 518 -2.68 -33.18 -7.68
CA ASP A 518 -3.95 -33.50 -7.02
C ASP A 518 -4.08 -32.79 -5.66
N GLU A 519 -3.02 -32.82 -4.84
CA GLU A 519 -2.95 -32.09 -3.57
C GLU A 519 -3.02 -30.56 -3.77
N VAL A 520 -2.33 -30.04 -4.78
CA VAL A 520 -2.37 -28.60 -5.12
C VAL A 520 -3.79 -28.17 -5.50
N GLN A 521 -4.51 -28.97 -6.29
CA GLN A 521 -5.90 -28.68 -6.65
C GLN A 521 -6.80 -28.64 -5.43
N LYS A 522 -6.68 -29.63 -4.53
CA LYS A 522 -7.42 -29.68 -3.25
C LYS A 522 -7.10 -28.48 -2.37
N PHE A 523 -5.82 -28.16 -2.23
CA PHE A 523 -5.36 -27.00 -1.46
C PHE A 523 -5.92 -25.70 -2.03
N LEU A 524 -5.94 -25.53 -3.36
CA LEU A 524 -6.50 -24.34 -4.01
C LEU A 524 -8.03 -24.29 -3.95
N GLY A 525 -8.70 -25.45 -3.91
CA GLY A 525 -10.15 -25.56 -4.02
C GLY A 525 -10.64 -25.24 -5.43
N VAL A 526 -9.82 -25.55 -6.45
CA VAL A 526 -10.14 -25.28 -7.86
C VAL A 526 -11.10 -26.34 -8.41
N THR A 527 -12.03 -25.91 -9.25
CA THR A 527 -13.02 -26.77 -9.92
C THR A 527 -13.15 -26.40 -11.40
N PRO A 528 -13.38 -27.36 -12.31
CA PRO A 528 -13.49 -28.81 -12.07
C PRO A 528 -12.13 -29.46 -11.74
N HIS A 529 -12.13 -30.68 -11.23
CA HIS A 529 -10.91 -31.45 -11.01
C HIS A 529 -10.27 -31.85 -12.36
N PHE A 530 -8.95 -31.71 -12.47
CA PHE A 530 -8.15 -32.04 -13.63
C PHE A 530 -7.25 -33.24 -13.36
N ASN A 531 -7.35 -34.27 -14.23
CA ASN A 531 -6.59 -35.51 -14.09
C ASN A 531 -5.21 -35.41 -14.73
N TYR A 532 -4.21 -35.08 -13.91
CA TYR A 532 -2.81 -34.97 -14.34
C TYR A 532 -2.19 -36.30 -14.77
N SER A 533 -2.66 -37.44 -14.27
CA SER A 533 -2.13 -38.77 -14.64
C SER A 533 -2.39 -39.13 -16.11
N GLN A 534 -3.36 -38.49 -16.75
CA GLN A 534 -3.67 -38.70 -18.16
C GLN A 534 -2.94 -37.71 -19.09
N THR A 535 -2.37 -36.65 -18.53
CA THR A 535 -1.80 -35.53 -19.30
C THR A 535 -0.32 -35.31 -19.03
N LEU A 536 0.25 -36.00 -18.05
CA LEU A 536 1.68 -36.06 -17.78
C LEU A 536 2.21 -37.46 -18.13
N THR A 537 3.40 -37.50 -18.73
CA THR A 537 4.13 -38.73 -19.02
C THR A 537 5.62 -38.55 -18.74
N PHE A 538 6.30 -39.63 -18.34
CA PHE A 538 7.74 -39.60 -18.13
C PHE A 538 8.46 -39.74 -19.47
N ASP A 539 9.33 -38.78 -19.79
CA ASP A 539 10.14 -38.83 -21.00
C ASP A 539 11.55 -39.36 -20.65
N PRO A 540 11.94 -40.58 -21.10
CA PRO A 540 13.22 -41.19 -20.74
C PRO A 540 14.43 -40.43 -21.29
N GLN A 541 14.29 -39.75 -22.44
CA GLN A 541 15.40 -39.00 -23.03
C GLN A 541 15.67 -37.72 -22.24
N LYS A 542 14.59 -37.06 -21.81
CA LYS A 542 14.67 -35.89 -20.94
C LYS A 542 15.06 -36.28 -19.51
N GLY A 543 14.61 -37.43 -19.03
CA GLY A 543 14.76 -37.89 -17.64
C GLY A 543 13.83 -37.19 -16.65
N PHE A 544 12.73 -36.61 -17.13
CA PHE A 544 11.75 -35.86 -16.34
C PHE A 544 10.33 -36.06 -16.91
N TRP A 545 9.33 -35.78 -16.09
CA TRP A 545 7.94 -35.70 -16.54
C TRP A 545 7.69 -34.50 -17.44
N CYS A 546 6.89 -34.73 -18.47
CA CYS A 546 6.54 -33.78 -19.51
C CYS A 546 5.03 -33.82 -19.78
N GLN A 547 4.50 -32.77 -20.41
CA GLN A 547 3.11 -32.76 -20.86
C GLN A 547 2.97 -33.74 -22.05
N LEU A 548 1.99 -34.62 -21.97
CA LEU A 548 1.54 -35.48 -23.06
C LEU A 548 0.64 -34.66 -23.99
N LEU A 549 0.97 -34.66 -25.28
CA LEU A 549 0.18 -34.05 -26.35
C LEU A 549 -0.51 -35.12 -27.19
N GLU A 550 -1.44 -34.69 -28.05
CA GLU A 550 -2.09 -35.55 -29.03
C GLU A 550 -1.07 -36.27 -29.93
N GLY A 551 -1.38 -37.53 -30.27
CA GLY A 551 -0.50 -38.38 -31.08
C GLY A 551 0.75 -38.89 -30.34
N GLY A 552 0.77 -38.84 -29.01
CA GLY A 552 1.85 -39.42 -28.19
C GLY A 552 3.12 -38.57 -28.10
N LYS A 553 3.09 -37.33 -28.59
CA LYS A 553 4.22 -36.39 -28.51
C LYS A 553 4.36 -35.82 -27.10
N THR A 554 5.58 -35.50 -26.68
CA THR A 554 5.85 -34.88 -25.36
C THR A 554 6.25 -33.42 -25.52
N LYS A 555 5.72 -32.55 -24.64
CA LYS A 555 6.15 -31.16 -24.48
C LYS A 555 6.88 -31.03 -23.14
N CYS A 556 8.20 -31.14 -23.21
CA CYS A 556 9.08 -31.05 -22.06
C CYS A 556 9.53 -29.61 -21.77
N LEU A 557 9.99 -29.38 -20.54
CA LEU A 557 10.69 -28.16 -20.17
C LEU A 557 11.97 -27.97 -21.03
N GLY A 558 12.28 -26.70 -21.35
CA GLY A 558 13.43 -26.33 -22.17
C GLY A 558 14.79 -26.78 -21.63
N LYS A 559 15.84 -26.64 -22.46
CA LYS A 559 17.22 -27.10 -22.16
C LYS A 559 17.80 -26.54 -20.86
N SER A 560 17.38 -25.35 -20.44
CA SER A 560 17.81 -24.71 -19.19
C SER A 560 17.25 -25.36 -17.91
N LYS A 561 16.30 -26.29 -18.03
CA LYS A 561 15.67 -26.98 -16.89
C LYS A 561 16.02 -28.48 -16.96
N GLY A 562 16.50 -29.03 -15.85
CA GLY A 562 17.06 -30.38 -15.82
C GLY A 562 18.41 -30.48 -16.54
N ARG A 563 19.30 -29.49 -16.36
CA ARG A 563 20.64 -29.49 -16.96
C ARG A 563 21.41 -30.73 -16.50
N LYS A 564 22.17 -31.34 -17.43
CA LYS A 564 23.13 -32.40 -17.12
C LYS A 564 24.45 -31.72 -16.72
N TYR A 565 24.91 -31.97 -15.52
CA TYR A 565 26.20 -31.51 -14.99
C TYR A 565 26.81 -32.60 -14.11
N PRO A 566 28.14 -32.55 -13.85
CA PRO A 566 28.80 -33.54 -13.01
C PRO A 566 28.13 -33.69 -11.64
N PRO A 567 28.23 -34.86 -10.98
CA PRO A 567 27.77 -35.00 -9.61
C PRO A 567 28.54 -34.04 -8.68
N MET A 568 27.89 -33.64 -7.59
CA MET A 568 28.54 -32.83 -6.55
C MET A 568 29.69 -33.61 -5.91
N ASP A 569 30.81 -32.95 -5.71
CA ASP A 569 31.96 -33.50 -5.01
C ASP A 569 31.58 -34.02 -3.59
N PRO A 570 32.08 -35.20 -3.16
CA PRO A 570 31.78 -35.75 -1.84
C PRO A 570 32.18 -34.85 -0.67
N GLU A 571 33.30 -34.12 -0.76
CA GLU A 571 33.76 -33.19 0.28
C GLU A 571 32.79 -32.01 0.40
N ALA A 572 32.35 -31.46 -0.74
CA ALA A 572 31.33 -30.42 -0.79
C ALA A 572 30.00 -30.89 -0.19
N ARG A 573 29.58 -32.12 -0.47
CA ARG A 573 28.36 -32.70 0.11
C ARG A 573 28.49 -32.87 1.63
N ALA A 574 29.61 -33.38 2.11
CA ALA A 574 29.87 -33.52 3.55
C ALA A 574 29.89 -32.17 4.27
N TYR A 575 30.50 -31.16 3.66
CA TYR A 575 30.49 -29.78 4.18
C TYR A 575 29.07 -29.24 4.30
N LEU A 576 28.24 -29.34 3.25
CA LEU A 576 26.88 -28.82 3.26
C LEU A 576 25.96 -29.57 4.22
N SER A 577 26.11 -30.89 4.35
CA SER A 577 25.35 -31.68 5.31
C SER A 577 25.64 -31.22 6.75
N ARG A 578 26.90 -30.89 7.08
CA ARG A 578 27.25 -30.26 8.36
C ARG A 578 26.68 -28.84 8.49
N TYR A 579 26.80 -28.02 7.45
CA TYR A 579 26.34 -26.63 7.45
C TYR A 579 24.82 -26.52 7.68
N TYR A 580 24.02 -27.35 7.00
CA TYR A 580 22.56 -27.30 7.10
C TYR A 580 21.98 -28.13 8.24
N ARG A 581 22.80 -28.88 8.99
CA ARG A 581 22.33 -29.82 10.02
C ARG A 581 21.33 -29.19 10.99
N GLU A 582 21.72 -28.11 11.67
CA GLU A 582 20.85 -27.44 12.65
C GLU A 582 19.63 -26.81 11.96
N HIS A 583 19.81 -26.26 10.76
CA HIS A 583 18.70 -25.69 10.00
C HIS A 583 17.66 -26.73 9.56
N ASN A 584 18.08 -27.95 9.25
CA ASN A 584 17.21 -29.08 8.92
C ASN A 584 16.47 -29.58 10.17
N VAL A 585 17.12 -29.58 11.34
CA VAL A 585 16.46 -29.88 12.63
C VAL A 585 15.38 -28.85 12.92
N GLU A 586 15.66 -27.55 12.77
CA GLU A 586 14.66 -26.48 12.95
C GLU A 586 13.53 -26.58 11.94
N LEU A 587 13.82 -26.93 10.68
CA LEU A 587 12.78 -27.18 9.69
C LEU A 587 11.88 -28.35 10.09
N SER A 588 12.46 -29.44 10.59
CA SER A 588 11.69 -30.60 11.06
C SER A 588 10.76 -30.23 12.21
N LYS A 589 11.25 -29.46 13.19
CA LYS A 589 10.43 -28.96 14.31
C LYS A 589 9.30 -28.07 13.80
N LEU A 590 9.59 -27.16 12.87
CA LEU A 590 8.59 -26.29 12.26
C LEU A 590 7.51 -27.09 11.54
N LEU A 591 7.88 -28.04 10.67
CA LEU A 591 6.92 -28.87 9.94
C LEU A 591 6.04 -29.69 10.88
N HIS A 592 6.63 -30.24 11.95
CA HIS A 592 5.87 -30.95 12.98
C HIS A 592 4.84 -30.04 13.67
N ARG A 593 5.22 -28.81 14.06
CA ARG A 593 4.28 -27.80 14.62
C ARG A 593 3.15 -27.46 13.66
N LEU A 594 3.42 -27.45 12.36
CA LEU A 594 2.44 -27.15 11.30
C LEU A 594 1.57 -28.37 10.94
N GLY A 595 1.82 -29.56 11.50
CA GLY A 595 1.14 -30.79 11.11
C GLY A 595 1.46 -31.24 9.68
N GLN A 596 2.58 -30.78 9.11
CA GLN A 596 3.00 -31.09 7.74
C GLN A 596 3.91 -32.32 7.71
N PRO A 597 3.76 -33.21 6.70
CA PRO A 597 4.64 -34.37 6.57
C PRO A 597 6.08 -33.92 6.25
N LEU A 598 7.05 -34.68 6.74
CA LEU A 598 8.46 -34.41 6.45
C LEU A 598 8.79 -34.84 5.00
N PRO A 599 9.38 -33.95 4.18
CA PRO A 599 9.92 -34.31 2.87
C PRO A 599 10.85 -35.52 2.94
N SER A 600 10.88 -36.36 1.92
CA SER A 600 11.68 -37.59 1.91
C SER A 600 13.17 -37.30 2.12
N TRP A 601 13.68 -36.28 1.43
CA TRP A 601 15.08 -35.85 1.55
C TRP A 601 15.44 -35.38 2.97
N LEU A 602 14.48 -34.79 3.69
CA LEU A 602 14.71 -34.30 5.06
C LEU A 602 14.79 -35.46 6.04
N ARG A 603 13.92 -36.47 5.89
CA ARG A 603 13.98 -37.71 6.68
C ARG A 603 15.33 -38.41 6.52
N GLU A 604 15.82 -38.52 5.30
CA GLU A 604 17.14 -39.09 5.00
C GLU A 604 18.29 -38.31 5.63
N GLU A 605 18.27 -36.96 5.56
CA GLU A 605 19.33 -36.13 6.18
C GLU A 605 19.31 -36.22 7.71
N LEU A 606 18.13 -36.30 8.34
CA LEU A 606 18.01 -36.42 9.80
C LEU A 606 18.44 -37.79 10.33
N GLN A 607 18.24 -38.86 9.56
CA GLN A 607 18.73 -40.20 9.93
C GLN A 607 20.26 -40.27 10.01
N LYS A 608 20.96 -39.53 9.15
CA LYS A 608 22.43 -39.42 9.19
C LYS A 608 22.95 -38.75 10.47
N VAL A 609 22.11 -37.93 11.11
CA VAL A 609 22.43 -37.26 12.38
C VAL A 609 22.37 -38.26 13.54
N SER A 610 21.37 -39.13 13.56
CA SER A 610 21.19 -40.15 14.61
C SER A 610 22.27 -41.24 14.56
N SER A 611 22.77 -41.59 13.39
CA SER A 611 23.81 -42.63 13.24
C SER A 611 25.21 -42.17 13.65
N MET A 612 25.48 -40.86 13.75
CA MET A 612 26.78 -40.33 14.23
C MET A 612 26.90 -40.29 15.77
N PHE A 613 25.80 -40.44 16.52
CA PHE A 613 25.83 -40.47 18.00
C PHE A 613 25.85 -41.90 18.58
N ILE A 614 25.81 -42.93 17.73
CA ILE A 614 25.96 -44.32 18.16
C ILE A 614 27.34 -44.80 17.71
N SER A 615 28.37 -44.45 18.49
CA SER A 615 29.62 -45.21 18.52
C SER A 615 29.64 -45.99 19.84
N PRO A 616 29.99 -47.29 19.85
CA PRO A 616 29.76 -48.16 21.00
C PRO A 616 30.76 -47.83 22.11
N VAL A 617 30.35 -47.02 23.09
CA VAL A 617 30.97 -47.08 24.41
C VAL A 617 30.45 -48.37 25.04
N SER A 618 31.37 -49.31 25.22
CA SER A 618 31.12 -50.57 25.92
C SER A 618 30.47 -50.29 27.28
N MET A 619 29.21 -50.70 27.43
CA MET A 619 28.64 -50.96 28.76
C MET A 619 29.26 -52.25 29.28
N HIS A 620 30.20 -52.12 30.20
CA HIS A 620 30.44 -53.10 31.24
C HIS A 620 30.24 -52.41 32.58
N PHE A 621 29.19 -52.88 33.26
CA PHE A 621 28.71 -52.59 34.63
C PHE A 621 28.19 -51.20 34.95
#